data_AF-A0A821HHI7-F1
#
_entry.id   AF-A0A821HHI7-F1
#
_cell.length_a   1.000
_cell.length_b   1.000
_cell.length_c   1.000
_cell.angle_alpha   90.00
_cell.angle_beta   90.00
_cell.angle_gamma   90.00
#
_symmetry.space_group_name_H-M   'P 1'
#
loop_
_entity.id
_entity.type
_entity.pdbx_description
1 polymer ?
#
loop_
_entity_poly.entity_id
_entity_poly.type
_entity_poly.pdbx_seq_one_letter_code
_entity_poly.pdbx_strand_id
1 'polypeptide(L)' 'IYPLVDTVVDRFCSQILPQIHPKINTLNLESLSMERILLAADYPNLHSLELYNVDGKIAERIFSSKIFHFDCF' A
#
# COMPACT_ATOMS: atom_id res chain seq x y z
N ILE A 1 23.59 -3.70 0.59
CA ILE A 1 22.90 -4.70 -0.24
C ILE A 1 21.42 -4.43 -0.03
N TYR A 2 20.74 -3.82 -1.00
CA TYR A 2 19.28 -3.69 -0.92
C TYR A 2 18.70 -5.10 -1.01
N PRO A 3 17.84 -5.52 -0.07
CA PRO A 3 17.22 -6.83 -0.16
C PRO A 3 16.46 -6.92 -1.49
N LEU A 4 16.56 -8.07 -2.16
CA LEU A 4 15.91 -8.34 -3.45
C LEU A 4 14.42 -7.93 -3.49
N VAL A 5 13.76 -8.01 -2.34
CA VAL A 5 12.37 -7.57 -2.12
C VAL A 5 12.18 -6.07 -2.42
N ASP A 6 13.11 -5.21 -2.00
CA ASP A 6 13.00 -3.76 -2.23
C ASP A 6 13.06 -3.42 -3.72
N THR A 7 13.93 -4.09 -4.48
CA THR A 7 14.05 -3.85 -5.93
C THR A 7 12.81 -4.27 -6.70
N VAL A 8 12.08 -5.30 -6.23
CA VAL A 8 10.84 -5.74 -6.86
C VAL A 8 9.72 -4.75 -6.57
N VAL A 9 9.59 -4.29 -5.33
CA VAL A 9 8.59 -3.29 -4.93
C VAL A 9 8.84 -1.96 -5.66
N ASP A 10 10.09 -1.51 -5.76
CA ASP A 10 10.44 -0.30 -6.50
C ASP A 10 10.08 -0.39 -7.98
N ARG A 11 10.40 -1.51 -8.62
CA ARG A 11 10.03 -1.73 -10.01
C ARG A 11 8.51 -1.77 -10.18
N PHE A 12 7.80 -2.43 -9.27
CA PHE A 12 6.35 -2.46 -9.29
C PHE A 12 5.76 -1.04 -9.19
N CYS A 13 6.20 -0.26 -8.20
CA CYS A 13 5.70 1.09 -7.97
C CYS A 13 6.03 2.05 -9.12
N SER A 14 7.22 1.95 -9.72
CA SER A 14 7.67 2.88 -10.77
C SER A 14 7.22 2.51 -12.19
N GLN A 15 7.00 1.22 -12.48
CA GLN A 15 6.76 0.77 -13.86
C GLN A 15 5.37 0.17 -14.06
N ILE A 16 4.88 -0.60 -13.10
CA ILE A 16 3.64 -1.39 -13.26
C ILE A 16 2.45 -0.59 -12.72
N LEU A 17 2.57 -0.10 -11.48
CA LEU A 17 1.51 0.57 -10.76
C LEU A 17 0.92 1.78 -11.52
N PRO A 18 1.70 2.65 -12.19
CA PRO A 18 1.17 3.77 -12.97
C PRO A 18 0.24 3.37 -14.13
N GLN A 19 0.30 2.11 -14.57
CA GLN A 19 -0.52 1.62 -15.68
C GLN A 19 -1.85 1.01 -15.20
N ILE A 20 -1.89 0.58 -13.94
CA ILE A 20 -3.02 -0.20 -13.39
C ILE A 20 -3.77 0.52 -12.27
N HIS A 21 -3.16 1.52 -11.62
CA HIS A 21 -3.74 2.20 -10.45
C HIS A 21 -5.19 2.70 -10.62
N PRO A 22 -5.65 3.21 -11.80
CA PRO A 22 -7.04 3.66 -11.92
C PRO A 22 -8.03 2.50 -11.93
N LYS A 23 -7.59 1.26 -12.17
CA LYS A 23 -8.44 0.07 -12.24
C LYS A 23 -8.42 -0.74 -10.95
N ILE A 24 -7.51 -0.43 -10.04
CA ILE A 24 -7.39 -1.13 -8.77
C ILE A 24 -8.55 -0.72 -7.88
N ASN A 25 -9.26 -1.73 -7.39
CA ASN A 25 -10.44 -1.57 -6.56
C ASN A 25 -10.22 -2.17 -5.15
N THR A 26 -9.34 -3.17 -5.06
CA THR A 26 -8.84 -3.75 -3.81
C THR A 26 -7.32 -3.83 -3.83
N LEU A 27 -6.68 -3.45 -2.73
CA LEU A 27 -5.25 -3.68 -2.49
C LEU A 27 -5.09 -4.67 -1.34
N ASN A 28 -4.35 -5.74 -1.58
CA ASN A 28 -3.96 -6.70 -0.55
C ASN A 28 -2.43 -6.64 -0.41
N LEU A 29 -1.97 -6.04 0.69
CA LEU A 29 -0.57 -5.61 0.85
C LEU A 29 0.07 -6.20 2.11
N GLU A 30 1.35 -6.53 1.99
CA GLU A 30 2.16 -6.82 3.16
C GLU A 30 2.45 -5.52 3.92
N SER A 31 2.29 -5.56 5.24
CA SER A 31 2.38 -4.41 6.14
C SER A 31 3.66 -3.56 5.95
N LEU A 32 4.79 -4.19 5.64
CA LEU A 32 6.09 -3.53 5.41
C LEU A 32 6.16 -2.74 4.10
N SER A 33 5.36 -3.12 3.10
CA SER A 33 5.33 -2.48 1.78
C SER A 33 4.16 -1.50 1.61
N MET A 34 3.21 -1.53 2.54
CA MET A 34 1.98 -0.75 2.52
C MET A 34 2.24 0.74 2.25
N GLU A 35 3.06 1.41 3.07
CA GLU A 35 3.31 2.86 2.94
C GLU A 35 3.87 3.20 1.56
N ARG A 36 4.83 2.41 1.05
CA ARG A 36 5.46 2.66 -0.26
C ARG A 36 4.46 2.52 -1.40
N ILE A 37 3.65 1.48 -1.38
CA ILE A 37 2.68 1.22 -2.45
C ILE A 37 1.55 2.25 -2.40
N LEU A 38 0.99 2.53 -1.22
CA LEU A 38 -0.08 3.51 -1.06
C LEU A 38 0.35 4.94 -1.44
N LEU A 39 1.61 5.31 -1.21
CA LEU A 39 2.13 6.63 -1.57
C LEU A 39 2.62 6.74 -3.02
N ALA A 40 2.76 5.62 -3.74
CA ALA A 40 3.31 5.62 -5.09
C ALA A 40 2.32 6.01 -6.19
N ALA A 41 1.01 5.96 -5.92
CA ALA A 41 -0.03 6.31 -6.88
C ALA A 41 -1.30 6.81 -6.18
N ASP A 42 -2.15 7.50 -6.94
CA ASP A 42 -3.52 7.79 -6.54
C ASP A 42 -4.45 6.64 -6.97
N TYR A 43 -5.41 6.24 -6.14
CA TYR A 43 -6.25 5.09 -6.41
C TYR A 43 -7.74 5.48 -6.45
N PRO A 44 -8.21 6.09 -7.55
CA PRO A 44 -9.53 6.72 -7.60
C PRO A 44 -10.71 5.76 -7.44
N ASN A 45 -10.51 4.45 -7.62
CA ASN A 45 -11.54 3.42 -7.50
C ASN A 45 -11.31 2.45 -6.33
N LEU A 46 -10.35 2.75 -5.45
CA LEU A 46 -10.04 1.90 -4.30
C LEU A 46 -11.14 1.98 -3.26
N HIS A 47 -11.71 0.84 -2.92
CA HIS A 47 -12.75 0.72 -1.90
C HIS A 47 -12.41 -0.31 -0.81
N SER A 48 -11.35 -1.10 -1.01
CA SER A 48 -10.88 -2.07 -0.01
C SER A 48 -9.35 -2.08 0.09
N LEU A 49 -8.87 -2.07 1.33
CA LEU A 49 -7.46 -2.25 1.69
C LEU A 49 -7.35 -3.37 2.72
N GLU A 50 -6.65 -4.43 2.35
CA GLU A 50 -6.38 -5.59 3.19
C GLU A 50 -4.89 -5.66 3.50
N LEU A 51 -4.57 -5.88 4.77
CA LEU A 51 -3.19 -6.02 5.22
C LEU A 51 -2.96 -7.43 5.75
N TYR A 52 -1.88 -8.05 5.30
CA TYR A 52 -1.40 -9.32 5.82
C TYR A 52 0.01 -9.19 6.41
N ASN A 53 0.43 -10.19 7.18
CA ASN A 53 1.70 -10.20 7.91
C ASN A 53 1.90 -8.92 8.74
N VAL A 54 0.86 -8.52 9.49
CA VAL A 54 0.94 -7.35 10.36
C VAL A 54 1.63 -7.73 11.66
N ASP A 55 2.87 -7.27 11.86
CA ASP A 55 3.56 -7.37 13.16
C ASP A 55 2.88 -6.49 14.21
N GLY A 56 2.94 -6.87 15.48
CA GLY A 56 2.28 -6.16 16.59
C GLY A 56 2.70 -4.70 16.69
N LYS A 57 3.97 -4.38 16.43
CA LYS A 57 4.46 -2.98 16.41
C LYS A 57 3.89 -2.18 15.25
N ILE A 58 3.73 -2.82 14.09
CA ILE A 58 3.16 -2.19 12.91
C ILE A 58 1.66 -1.99 13.11
N ALA A 59 0.96 -2.98 13.68
CA ALA A 59 -0.43 -2.84 14.09
C ALA A 59 -0.61 -1.66 15.06
N GLU A 60 0.19 -1.59 16.13
CA GLU A 60 0.15 -0.46 17.06
C GLU A 60 0.38 0.87 16.33
N ARG A 61 1.37 0.96 15.44
CA ARG A 61 1.63 2.18 14.67
C ARG A 61 0.44 2.55 13.79
N ILE A 62 -0.13 1.60 13.05
CA ILE A 62 -1.27 1.82 12.14
C ILE A 62 -2.52 2.27 12.92
N PHE A 63 -2.84 1.62 14.04
CA PHE A 63 -4.05 1.91 14.82
C PHE A 63 -3.89 3.07 15.82
N SER A 64 -2.66 3.42 16.21
CA SER A 64 -2.39 4.60 17.07
C SER A 64 -2.39 5.91 16.27
N SER A 65 -2.05 5.88 14.99
CA SER A 65 -2.39 6.96 14.06
C SER A 65 -3.89 6.90 13.78
N LYS A 66 -4.62 7.95 14.18
CA LYS A 66 -6.07 8.12 13.97
C LYS A 66 -6.47 7.62 12.57
N ILE A 67 -7.34 6.60 12.58
CA ILE A 67 -8.05 5.99 11.44
C ILE A 67 -8.03 6.88 10.19
N PHE A 68 -7.37 6.41 9.12
CA PHE A 68 -7.41 7.05 7.80
C PHE A 68 -8.86 7.10 7.32
N HIS A 69 -9.44 8.29 7.27
CA HIS A 69 -10.74 8.53 6.67
C HIS A 69 -10.50 8.78 5.17
N PHE A 70 -10.84 7.81 4.33
CA PHE A 70 -10.88 8.01 2.89
C PHE A 70 -12.25 8.59 2.55
N ASP A 71 -12.33 9.91 2.43
CA ASP A 71 -13.51 10.57 1.88
C ASP A 71 -13.53 10.34 0.36
N CYS A 72 -14.49 9.55 -0.12
CA CYS A 72 -14.85 9.52 -1.53
C CYS A 72 -15.64 10.79 -1.86
N PHE A 73 -15.11 11.62 -2.77
CA PHE A 73 -15.85 12.72 -3.43
C PHE A 73 -16.25 12.32 -4.85
#